data_AF-A0A850HNF6-F1
#
_entry.id   AF-A0A850HNF6-F1
#
_cell.length_a   1.000
_cell.length_b   1.000
_cell.length_c   1.000
_cell.angle_alpha   90.00
_cell.angle_beta   90.00
_cell.angle_gamma   90.00
#
_symmetry.space_group_name_H-M   'P 1'
#
loop_
_entity.id
_entity.type
_entity.pdbx_description
1 polymer ?
#
loop_
_entity_poly.entity_id
_entity_poly.type
_entity_poly.pdbx_seq_one_letter_code
_entity_poly.pdbx_strand_id
1 'polypeptide(L)'
;MAKMNKTATGKNRLKNMSDTNLLLMITVIVFFLMYIGAIVFQGGGFLKPQTFFNILNANAALLIASCGMSLVMITGSIDISVGGVAALVSMCCAVYLDKMGGNVFVSLLIAVGIGLAFGLVQGYLVAYLDIQPFIVSLAGMFFARGMTTIVHTNPFNVENEAFVALKDTRVVVPGMGTVNRIGKYVDAYVEIGVIVAVVIVIALFFALRYTKLGRSFYAVGGNGQSALMLGINVKKTRFIAHLLCGLLAGIGGYVYFLHVGSGAPSHATGMEMNAIASSIIGGTLLTGGVGNIIGTFFGVMSLSTIQNIVSSAGLDQAWWTGITVAAMLCLFLVIQSVIMARKSKSN
;
A
#
# COMPACT_ATOMS: atom_id res chain seq x y z
N MET A 1 9.75 23.36 -51.24
CA MET A 1 10.47 23.50 -49.96
C MET A 1 9.47 23.32 -48.82
N ALA A 2 9.17 22.07 -48.42
CA ALA A 2 8.18 21.76 -47.40
C ALA A 2 8.87 21.20 -46.16
N LYS A 3 9.04 22.05 -45.13
CA LYS A 3 9.48 21.61 -43.79
C LYS A 3 8.28 20.96 -43.10
N MET A 4 8.22 19.64 -43.13
CA MET A 4 7.26 18.84 -42.36
C MET A 4 7.58 18.97 -40.87
N ASN A 5 6.60 19.50 -40.15
CA ASN A 5 6.62 19.83 -38.74
C ASN A 5 6.58 18.55 -37.88
N LYS A 6 7.74 17.93 -37.58
CA LYS A 6 7.83 16.67 -36.80
C LYS A 6 7.84 16.84 -35.28
N THR A 7 7.75 18.05 -34.74
CA THR A 7 7.84 18.34 -33.30
C THR A 7 6.48 18.40 -32.56
N ALA A 8 5.35 18.25 -33.26
CA ALA A 8 4.01 18.46 -32.70
C ALA A 8 3.32 17.21 -32.08
N THR A 9 3.90 16.01 -32.19
CA THR A 9 3.20 14.76 -31.85
C THR A 9 3.27 14.37 -30.37
N GLY A 10 4.31 14.79 -29.63
CA GLY A 10 4.47 14.45 -28.21
C GLY A 10 3.65 15.32 -27.24
N LYS A 11 3.62 16.65 -27.47
CA LYS A 11 2.90 17.60 -26.60
C LYS A 11 1.38 17.40 -26.62
N ASN A 12 0.80 17.06 -27.77
CA ASN A 12 -0.65 16.84 -27.90
C ASN A 12 -1.15 15.56 -27.19
N ARG A 13 -0.30 14.53 -27.05
CA ARG A 13 -0.68 13.28 -26.36
C ARG A 13 -0.82 13.46 -24.85
N LEU A 14 0.10 14.20 -24.21
CA LEU A 14 0.06 14.49 -22.77
C LEU A 14 -1.14 15.37 -22.38
N LYS A 15 -1.57 16.24 -23.29
CA LYS A 15 -2.70 17.16 -23.06
C LYS A 15 -4.06 16.44 -22.95
N ASN A 16 -4.24 15.34 -23.70
CA ASN A 16 -5.53 14.61 -23.77
C ASN A 16 -5.68 13.50 -22.71
N MET A 17 -4.68 13.25 -21.87
CA MET A 17 -4.78 12.21 -20.84
C MET A 17 -5.54 12.70 -19.61
N SER A 18 -6.36 11.84 -19.00
CA SER A 18 -6.93 12.12 -17.67
C SER A 18 -5.83 12.26 -16.62
N ASP A 19 -6.09 13.02 -15.55
CA ASP A 19 -5.11 13.22 -14.48
C ASP A 19 -4.69 11.90 -13.84
N THR A 20 -5.62 10.96 -13.68
CA THR A 20 -5.33 9.59 -13.22
C THR A 20 -4.32 8.86 -14.09
N ASN A 21 -4.51 8.89 -15.42
CA ASN A 21 -3.62 8.16 -16.35
C ASN A 21 -2.26 8.84 -16.46
N LEU A 22 -2.23 10.18 -16.39
CA LEU A 22 -0.98 10.94 -16.39
C LEU A 22 -0.16 10.61 -15.14
N LEU A 23 -0.78 10.65 -13.96
CA LEU A 23 -0.12 10.37 -12.69
C LEU A 23 0.43 8.94 -12.66
N LEU A 24 -0.40 7.95 -13.06
CA LEU A 24 0.05 6.57 -13.20
C LEU A 24 1.27 6.45 -14.10
N MET A 25 1.25 7.09 -15.27
CA MET A 25 2.37 7.03 -16.21
C MET A 25 3.63 7.64 -15.62
N ILE A 26 3.53 8.78 -14.91
CA ILE A 26 4.67 9.40 -14.22
C ILE A 26 5.23 8.43 -13.17
N THR A 27 4.38 7.87 -12.31
CA THR A 27 4.81 6.93 -11.26
C THR A 27 5.53 5.72 -11.85
N VAL A 28 4.96 5.11 -12.89
CA VAL A 28 5.55 3.92 -13.54
C VAL A 28 6.91 4.26 -14.17
N ILE A 29 6.99 5.36 -14.92
CA ILE A 29 8.24 5.77 -15.58
C ILE A 29 9.32 6.09 -14.54
N VAL A 30 8.99 6.87 -13.51
CA VAL A 30 9.96 7.26 -12.48
C VAL A 30 10.40 6.04 -11.67
N PHE A 31 9.50 5.11 -11.36
CA PHE A 31 9.85 3.84 -10.73
C PHE A 31 10.90 3.06 -11.54
N PHE A 32 10.65 2.84 -12.84
CA PHE A 32 11.58 2.09 -13.68
C PHE A 32 12.91 2.83 -13.86
N LEU A 33 12.89 4.16 -14.06
CA LEU A 33 14.12 4.96 -14.14
C LEU A 33 14.94 4.86 -12.84
N MET A 34 14.28 4.94 -11.69
CA MET A 34 14.93 4.81 -10.39
C MET A 34 15.49 3.40 -10.17
N TYR A 35 14.72 2.35 -10.49
CA TYR A 35 15.15 0.97 -10.33
C TYR A 35 16.31 0.62 -11.27
N ILE A 36 16.26 1.06 -12.52
CA ILE A 36 17.38 0.94 -13.47
C ILE A 36 18.59 1.74 -12.97
N GLY A 37 18.38 2.94 -12.44
CA GLY A 37 19.43 3.72 -11.78
C GLY A 37 20.09 2.93 -10.64
N ALA A 38 19.30 2.29 -9.77
CA ALA A 38 19.82 1.44 -8.71
C ALA A 38 20.68 0.28 -9.25
N ILE A 39 20.25 -0.36 -10.34
CA ILE A 39 21.04 -1.41 -11.01
C ILE A 39 22.38 -0.86 -11.50
N VAL A 40 22.39 0.32 -12.13
CA VAL A 40 23.59 0.92 -12.73
C VAL A 40 24.57 1.43 -11.68
N PHE A 41 24.08 2.09 -10.63
CA PHE A 41 24.93 2.77 -9.64
C PHE A 41 25.32 1.90 -8.44
N GLN A 42 24.43 1.02 -7.95
CA GLN A 42 24.71 0.16 -6.79
C GLN A 42 25.21 -1.22 -7.21
N GLY A 43 24.77 -1.72 -8.38
CA GLY A 43 25.15 -3.04 -8.87
C GLY A 43 24.82 -4.19 -7.88
N GLY A 44 25.49 -5.32 -8.07
CA GLY A 44 25.48 -6.48 -7.16
C GLY A 44 24.08 -7.04 -6.85
N GLY A 45 23.49 -6.62 -5.73
CA GLY A 45 22.19 -7.08 -5.24
C GLY A 45 21.04 -6.77 -6.20
N PHE A 46 20.93 -5.55 -6.73
CA PHE A 46 19.81 -5.14 -7.59
C PHE A 46 19.77 -5.85 -8.96
N LEU A 47 20.90 -6.44 -9.40
CA LEU A 47 20.95 -7.29 -10.59
C LEU A 47 20.27 -8.64 -10.38
N LYS A 48 20.13 -9.10 -9.13
CA LYS A 48 19.49 -10.37 -8.82
C LYS A 48 17.97 -10.19 -8.81
N PRO A 49 17.20 -10.97 -9.59
CA PRO A 49 15.74 -10.91 -9.56
C PRO A 49 15.16 -11.14 -8.15
N GLN A 50 15.82 -11.93 -7.31
CA GLN A 50 15.39 -12.15 -5.93
C GLN A 50 15.33 -10.85 -5.11
N THR A 51 16.16 -9.84 -5.40
CA THR A 51 16.10 -8.55 -4.69
C THR A 51 14.78 -7.82 -4.95
N PHE A 52 14.28 -7.88 -6.18
CA PHE A 52 12.95 -7.37 -6.52
C PHE A 52 11.84 -8.10 -5.76
N PHE A 53 11.91 -9.44 -5.70
CA PHE A 53 10.95 -10.24 -4.95
C PHE A 53 11.05 -10.04 -3.44
N ASN A 54 12.25 -9.79 -2.90
CA ASN A 54 12.44 -9.43 -1.49
C ASN A 54 11.75 -8.11 -1.15
N ILE A 55 11.82 -7.12 -2.04
CA ILE A 55 11.07 -5.86 -1.90
C ILE A 55 9.57 -6.16 -1.86
N LEU A 56 9.05 -6.99 -2.76
CA LEU A 56 7.64 -7.38 -2.74
C LEU A 56 7.25 -8.13 -1.47
N ASN A 57 8.03 -9.12 -1.05
CA ASN A 57 7.79 -9.93 0.14
C ASN A 57 7.70 -9.04 1.40
N ALA A 58 8.67 -8.16 1.59
CA ALA A 58 8.72 -7.24 2.75
C ALA A 58 7.57 -6.22 2.75
N ASN A 59 6.99 -5.90 1.59
CA ASN A 59 5.99 -4.84 1.45
C ASN A 59 4.60 -5.36 1.08
N ALA A 60 4.37 -6.68 1.07
CA ALA A 60 3.06 -7.24 0.72
C ALA A 60 1.94 -6.70 1.64
N ALA A 61 2.21 -6.62 2.94
CA ALA A 61 1.28 -6.04 3.91
C ALA A 61 1.03 -4.55 3.67
N LEU A 62 2.10 -3.78 3.44
CA LEU A 62 2.01 -2.35 3.15
C LEU A 62 1.20 -2.12 1.87
N LEU A 63 1.38 -2.96 0.85
CA LEU A 63 0.63 -2.89 -0.40
C LEU A 63 -0.87 -3.07 -0.19
N ILE A 64 -1.27 -4.06 0.61
CA ILE A 64 -2.69 -4.29 0.92
C ILE A 64 -3.26 -3.09 1.69
N ALA A 65 -2.54 -2.60 2.71
CA ALA A 65 -2.94 -1.42 3.48
C ALA A 65 -3.04 -0.17 2.59
N SER A 66 -2.07 0.06 1.70
CA SER A 66 -2.08 1.17 0.73
C SER A 66 -3.24 1.07 -0.25
N CYS A 67 -3.65 -0.13 -0.66
CA CYS A 67 -4.85 -0.30 -1.49
C CYS A 67 -6.11 0.17 -0.74
N GLY A 68 -6.26 -0.21 0.54
CA GLY A 68 -7.36 0.27 1.38
C GLY A 68 -7.31 1.79 1.58
N MET A 69 -6.12 2.32 1.87
CA MET A 69 -5.88 3.75 1.99
C MET A 69 -6.26 4.51 0.71
N SER A 70 -5.91 3.96 -0.46
CA SER A 70 -6.25 4.54 -1.76
C SER A 70 -7.76 4.61 -2.00
N LEU A 71 -8.55 3.61 -1.57
CA LEU A 71 -10.01 3.65 -1.70
C LEU A 71 -10.61 4.81 -0.91
N VAL A 72 -10.16 4.99 0.33
CA VAL A 72 -10.62 6.05 1.24
C VAL A 72 -10.19 7.42 0.72
N MET A 73 -8.95 7.54 0.24
CA MET A 73 -8.44 8.77 -0.39
C MET A 73 -9.19 9.13 -1.67
N ILE A 74 -9.52 8.15 -2.51
CA ILE A 74 -10.33 8.39 -3.72
C ILE A 74 -11.68 9.00 -3.34
N THR A 75 -12.27 8.62 -2.20
CA THR A 75 -13.52 9.22 -1.70
C THR A 75 -13.36 10.57 -0.98
N GLY A 76 -12.13 11.09 -0.86
CA GLY A 76 -11.81 12.35 -0.18
C GLY A 76 -11.70 12.22 1.34
N SER A 77 -11.43 11.03 1.87
CA SER A 77 -11.20 10.79 3.29
C SER A 77 -9.81 10.21 3.55
N ILE A 78 -9.44 10.03 4.84
CA ILE A 78 -8.17 9.43 5.25
C ILE A 78 -8.45 8.46 6.41
N ASP A 79 -7.74 7.33 6.45
CA ASP A 79 -7.77 6.36 7.54
C ASP A 79 -6.33 6.07 8.05
N ILE A 80 -5.97 6.72 9.15
CA ILE A 80 -4.66 6.57 9.80
C ILE A 80 -4.57 5.30 10.66
N SER A 81 -5.71 4.66 10.96
CA SER A 81 -5.73 3.54 11.90
C SER A 81 -5.05 2.27 11.38
N VAL A 82 -4.83 2.17 10.06
CA VAL A 82 -4.40 0.93 9.38
C VAL A 82 -3.17 0.26 9.98
N GLY A 83 -2.16 1.04 10.41
CA GLY A 83 -0.97 0.49 11.07
C GLY A 83 -1.24 0.02 12.50
N GLY A 84 -2.09 0.73 13.24
CA GLY A 84 -2.55 0.29 14.57
C GLY A 84 -3.39 -0.99 14.50
N VAL A 85 -4.29 -1.08 13.52
CA VAL A 85 -5.10 -2.28 13.27
C VAL A 85 -4.20 -3.46 12.89
N ALA A 86 -3.20 -3.26 12.02
CA ALA A 86 -2.25 -4.31 11.65
C ALA A 86 -1.45 -4.83 12.87
N ALA A 87 -1.03 -3.94 13.78
CA ALA A 87 -0.36 -4.31 15.02
C ALA A 87 -1.27 -5.13 15.94
N LEU A 88 -2.51 -4.68 16.13
CA LEU A 88 -3.51 -5.38 16.94
C LEU A 88 -3.81 -6.77 16.38
N VAL A 89 -4.02 -6.88 15.06
CA VAL A 89 -4.23 -8.16 14.38
C VAL A 89 -3.06 -9.10 14.59
N SER A 90 -1.82 -8.61 14.41
CA SER A 90 -0.61 -9.42 14.58
C SER A 90 -0.51 -9.97 16.00
N MET A 91 -0.76 -9.13 17.02
CA MET A 91 -0.71 -9.56 18.41
C MET A 91 -1.83 -10.52 18.79
N CYS A 92 -3.08 -10.22 18.41
CA CYS A 92 -4.22 -11.10 18.67
C CYS A 92 -4.03 -12.48 18.03
N CYS A 93 -3.53 -12.54 16.80
CA CYS A 93 -3.25 -13.81 16.12
C CYS A 93 -2.11 -14.58 16.81
N ALA A 94 -1.03 -13.89 17.19
CA ALA A 94 0.09 -14.50 17.90
C ALA A 94 -0.34 -15.13 19.23
N VAL A 95 -1.08 -14.37 20.06
CA VAL A 95 -1.58 -14.86 21.35
C VAL A 95 -2.54 -16.02 21.17
N TYR A 96 -3.46 -15.92 20.20
CA TYR A 96 -4.42 -16.99 19.95
C TYR A 96 -3.73 -18.31 19.53
N LEU A 97 -2.75 -18.25 18.64
CA LEU A 97 -2.05 -19.45 18.15
C LEU A 97 -1.18 -20.11 19.22
N ASP A 98 -0.49 -19.30 20.04
CA ASP A 98 0.59 -19.80 20.90
C ASP A 98 0.23 -19.88 22.38
N LYS A 99 -0.66 -19.00 22.87
CA LYS A 99 -1.12 -19.00 24.27
C LYS A 99 -2.46 -19.71 24.46
N MET A 100 -3.28 -19.78 23.43
CA MET A 100 -4.59 -20.44 23.48
C MET A 100 -4.64 -21.77 22.69
N GLY A 101 -3.53 -22.19 22.07
CA GLY A 101 -3.47 -23.41 21.26
C GLY A 101 -4.39 -23.38 20.04
N GLY A 102 -4.66 -22.18 19.51
CA GLY A 102 -5.57 -21.96 18.40
C GLY A 102 -5.06 -22.51 17.07
N ASN A 103 -5.93 -22.51 16.05
CA ASN A 103 -5.57 -22.92 14.70
C ASN A 103 -5.47 -21.73 13.73
N VAL A 104 -4.78 -21.95 12.61
CA VAL A 104 -4.48 -20.92 11.59
C VAL A 104 -5.75 -20.37 10.91
N PHE A 105 -6.81 -21.17 10.82
CA PHE A 105 -8.06 -20.74 10.19
C PHE A 105 -8.80 -19.72 11.05
N VAL A 106 -8.90 -19.97 12.36
CA VAL A 106 -9.56 -19.06 13.29
C VAL A 106 -8.72 -17.79 13.50
N SER A 107 -7.37 -17.86 13.48
CA SER A 107 -6.55 -16.64 13.50
C SER A 107 -6.82 -15.74 12.30
N LEU A 108 -7.01 -16.31 11.11
CA LEU A 108 -7.42 -15.55 9.92
C LEU A 108 -8.80 -14.89 10.11
N LEU A 109 -9.78 -15.60 10.70
CA LEU A 109 -11.09 -15.03 10.99
C LEU A 109 -11.01 -13.90 12.03
N ILE A 110 -10.16 -14.01 13.03
CA ILE A 110 -9.89 -12.95 14.01
C ILE A 110 -9.34 -11.72 13.28
N ALA A 111 -8.37 -11.89 12.38
CA ALA A 111 -7.79 -10.80 11.61
C ALA A 111 -8.85 -10.05 10.77
N VAL A 112 -9.66 -10.80 10.03
CA VAL A 112 -10.76 -10.23 9.22
C VAL A 112 -11.81 -9.58 10.11
N GLY A 113 -12.15 -10.20 11.24
CA GLY A 113 -13.13 -9.69 12.20
C GLY A 113 -12.71 -8.36 12.82
N ILE A 114 -11.45 -8.23 13.25
CA ILE A 114 -10.90 -6.97 13.77
C ILE A 114 -10.94 -5.90 12.69
N GLY A 115 -10.47 -6.21 11.48
CA GLY A 115 -10.47 -5.27 10.36
C GLY A 115 -11.88 -4.75 10.02
N LEU A 116 -12.86 -5.67 9.92
CA LEU A 116 -14.26 -5.30 9.67
C LEU A 116 -14.85 -4.48 10.82
N ALA A 117 -14.59 -4.83 12.08
CA ALA A 117 -15.09 -4.07 13.23
C ALA A 117 -14.60 -2.61 13.20
N PHE A 118 -13.30 -2.40 12.93
CA PHE A 118 -12.75 -1.06 12.77
C PHE A 118 -13.35 -0.33 11.56
N GLY A 119 -13.46 -1.00 10.42
CA GLY A 119 -14.05 -0.41 9.21
C GLY A 119 -15.53 -0.02 9.39
N LEU A 120 -16.31 -0.83 10.11
CA LEU A 120 -17.70 -0.56 10.45
C LEU A 120 -17.83 0.67 11.34
N VAL A 121 -17.08 0.71 12.45
CA VAL A 121 -17.15 1.82 13.42
C VAL A 121 -16.66 3.11 12.76
N GLN A 122 -15.48 3.10 12.14
CA GLN A 122 -14.93 4.29 11.52
C GLN A 122 -15.78 4.76 10.34
N GLY A 123 -16.21 3.83 9.48
CA GLY A 123 -17.10 4.15 8.38
C GLY A 123 -18.42 4.76 8.86
N TYR A 124 -18.98 4.27 9.97
CA TYR A 124 -20.21 4.82 10.53
C TYR A 124 -20.01 6.25 11.05
N LEU A 125 -18.99 6.45 11.89
CA LEU A 125 -18.66 7.75 12.47
C LEU A 125 -18.36 8.81 11.39
N VAL A 126 -17.60 8.42 10.36
CA VAL A 126 -17.25 9.34 9.27
C VAL A 126 -18.43 9.60 8.34
N ALA A 127 -19.15 8.57 7.92
CA ALA A 127 -20.13 8.72 6.85
C ALA A 127 -21.51 9.18 7.32
N TYR A 128 -21.93 8.80 8.53
CA TYR A 128 -23.27 9.09 9.03
C TYR A 128 -23.29 10.19 10.09
N LEU A 129 -22.28 10.25 10.95
CA LEU A 129 -22.13 11.33 11.94
C LEU A 129 -21.34 12.54 11.42
N ASP A 130 -20.79 12.45 10.20
CA ASP A 130 -20.04 13.52 9.54
C ASP A 130 -18.85 14.05 10.36
N ILE A 131 -18.23 13.17 11.15
CA ILE A 131 -17.03 13.50 11.93
C ILE A 131 -15.82 13.46 10.99
N GLN A 132 -14.89 14.40 11.16
CA GLN A 132 -13.68 14.50 10.34
C GLN A 132 -12.90 13.15 10.33
N PRO A 133 -12.61 12.56 9.14
CA PRO A 133 -12.00 11.23 9.04
C PRO A 133 -10.66 11.09 9.77
N PHE A 134 -9.85 12.15 9.74
CA PHE A 134 -8.56 12.18 10.43
C PHE A 134 -8.71 11.97 11.95
N ILE A 135 -9.69 12.60 12.58
CA ILE A 135 -9.90 12.50 14.03
C ILE A 135 -10.37 11.10 14.41
N VAL A 136 -11.35 10.58 13.67
CA VAL A 136 -11.90 9.22 13.90
C VAL A 136 -10.80 8.16 13.77
N SER A 137 -9.99 8.26 12.71
CA SER A 137 -8.95 7.26 12.44
C SER A 137 -7.73 7.40 13.33
N LEU A 138 -7.38 8.61 13.77
CA LEU A 138 -6.35 8.82 14.80
C LEU A 138 -6.79 8.23 16.15
N ALA A 139 -8.04 8.46 16.57
CA ALA A 139 -8.59 7.84 17.76
C ALA A 139 -8.62 6.31 17.63
N GLY A 140 -9.01 5.79 16.47
CA GLY A 140 -8.94 4.37 16.13
C GLY A 140 -7.52 3.80 16.23
N MET A 141 -6.51 4.53 15.72
CA MET A 141 -5.10 4.14 15.82
C MET A 141 -4.67 3.99 17.28
N PHE A 142 -4.94 5.00 18.12
CA PHE A 142 -4.58 4.95 19.54
C PHE A 142 -5.32 3.84 20.28
N PHE A 143 -6.60 3.65 19.98
CA PHE A 143 -7.38 2.55 20.54
C PHE A 143 -6.78 1.19 20.15
N ALA A 144 -6.46 0.97 18.87
CA ALA A 144 -5.86 -0.28 18.41
C ALA A 144 -4.49 -0.53 19.07
N ARG A 145 -3.65 0.49 19.19
CA ARG A 145 -2.33 0.41 19.85
C ARG A 145 -2.45 0.11 21.34
N GLY A 146 -3.35 0.79 22.05
CA GLY A 146 -3.64 0.51 23.46
C GLY A 146 -4.18 -0.91 23.67
N MET A 147 -5.12 -1.35 22.83
CA MET A 147 -5.63 -2.72 22.84
C MET A 147 -4.54 -3.75 22.58
N THR A 148 -3.57 -3.44 21.70
CA THR A 148 -2.43 -4.34 21.44
C THR A 148 -1.66 -4.62 22.74
N THR A 149 -1.42 -3.60 23.56
CA THR A 149 -0.75 -3.75 24.86
C THR A 149 -1.60 -4.42 25.94
N ILE A 150 -2.93 -4.34 25.85
CA ILE A 150 -3.85 -5.07 26.74
C ILE A 150 -3.83 -6.57 26.41
N VAL A 151 -3.77 -6.92 25.12
CA VAL A 151 -3.72 -8.31 24.67
C VAL A 151 -2.43 -8.98 25.14
N HIS A 152 -1.27 -8.33 24.90
CA HIS A 152 0.01 -8.78 25.43
C HIS A 152 1.08 -7.68 25.33
N THR A 153 1.93 -7.55 26.34
CA THR A 153 2.96 -6.49 26.38
C THR A 153 4.29 -6.95 25.77
N ASN A 154 4.70 -8.19 26.05
CA ASN A 154 6.04 -8.66 25.69
C ASN A 154 6.06 -9.18 24.24
N PRO A 155 7.03 -8.78 23.42
CA PRO A 155 7.23 -9.38 22.11
C PRO A 155 7.56 -10.88 22.22
N PHE A 156 6.98 -11.71 21.35
CA PHE A 156 7.35 -13.13 21.24
C PHE A 156 7.12 -13.67 19.82
N ASN A 157 7.93 -14.66 19.45
CA ASN A 157 7.78 -15.39 18.18
C ASN A 157 6.76 -16.50 18.34
N VAL A 158 6.00 -16.79 17.29
CA VAL A 158 4.97 -17.83 17.32
C VAL A 158 5.58 -19.17 16.92
N GLU A 159 5.39 -20.18 17.76
CA GLU A 159 6.00 -21.51 17.61
C GLU A 159 5.02 -22.55 17.06
N ASN A 160 3.72 -22.22 16.98
CA ASN A 160 2.68 -23.07 16.41
C ASN A 160 3.09 -23.67 15.04
N GLU A 161 3.22 -25.01 14.97
CA GLU A 161 3.77 -25.73 13.82
C GLU A 161 3.02 -25.43 12.52
N ALA A 162 1.69 -25.40 12.56
CA ALA A 162 0.86 -25.16 11.39
C ALA A 162 1.05 -23.72 10.85
N PHE A 163 1.24 -22.76 11.75
CA PHE A 163 1.53 -21.38 11.38
C PHE A 163 2.93 -21.24 10.78
N VAL A 164 3.94 -21.86 11.40
CA VAL A 164 5.33 -21.84 10.90
C VAL A 164 5.39 -22.48 9.51
N ALA A 165 4.73 -23.62 9.30
CA ALA A 165 4.64 -24.25 7.98
C ALA A 165 4.00 -23.33 6.92
N LEU A 166 2.95 -22.60 7.28
CA LEU A 166 2.32 -21.63 6.38
C LEU A 166 3.24 -20.44 6.09
N LYS A 167 3.92 -19.89 7.10
CA LYS A 167 4.89 -18.81 6.97
C LYS A 167 6.04 -19.19 6.04
N ASP A 168 6.58 -20.39 6.19
CA ASP A 168 7.74 -20.86 5.42
C ASP A 168 7.37 -21.37 4.02
N THR A 169 6.08 -21.42 3.68
CA THR A 169 5.64 -21.80 2.34
C THR A 169 6.08 -20.74 1.32
N ARG A 170 6.94 -21.16 0.40
CA ARG A 170 7.49 -20.33 -0.68
C ARG A 170 7.02 -20.83 -2.02
N VAL A 171 6.54 -19.92 -2.86
CA VAL A 171 6.16 -20.22 -4.25
C VAL A 171 7.31 -19.84 -5.17
N VAL A 172 7.81 -20.84 -5.89
CA VAL A 172 8.92 -20.67 -6.83
C VAL A 172 8.42 -19.96 -8.09
N VAL A 173 9.17 -18.96 -8.56
CA VAL A 173 8.92 -18.24 -9.81
C VAL A 173 9.82 -18.82 -10.90
N PRO A 174 9.28 -19.64 -11.84
CA PRO A 174 10.08 -20.30 -12.85
C PRO A 174 10.84 -19.29 -13.73
N GLY A 175 12.12 -19.56 -14.00
CA GLY A 175 12.94 -18.79 -14.95
C GLY A 175 13.53 -17.49 -14.41
N MET A 176 13.24 -17.10 -13.16
CA MET A 176 13.74 -15.87 -12.54
C MET A 176 14.79 -16.12 -11.44
N GLY A 177 15.47 -17.26 -11.47
CA GLY A 177 16.54 -17.59 -10.52
C GLY A 177 17.88 -16.89 -10.78
N THR A 178 18.78 -16.99 -9.81
CA THR A 178 20.15 -16.49 -9.89
C THR A 178 21.14 -17.62 -9.62
N VAL A 179 22.29 -17.59 -10.28
CA VAL A 179 23.40 -18.49 -9.96
C VAL A 179 24.10 -17.99 -8.70
N ASN A 180 24.11 -18.81 -7.65
CA ASN A 180 24.85 -18.51 -6.43
C ASN A 180 26.36 -18.52 -6.66
N ARG A 181 27.14 -18.02 -5.70
CA ARG A 181 28.63 -18.02 -5.74
C ARG A 181 29.26 -19.40 -6.01
N ILE A 182 28.51 -20.48 -5.78
CA ILE A 182 28.94 -21.89 -5.95
C ILE A 182 28.48 -22.45 -7.32
N GLY A 183 27.99 -21.63 -8.25
CA GLY A 183 27.56 -22.08 -9.58
C GLY A 183 26.20 -22.78 -9.63
N LYS A 184 25.51 -22.95 -8.50
CA LYS A 184 24.17 -23.53 -8.42
C LYS A 184 23.09 -22.48 -8.73
N TYR A 185 22.23 -22.77 -9.70
CA TYR A 185 21.04 -21.98 -9.97
C TYR A 185 20.04 -22.14 -8.80
N VAL A 186 19.62 -21.02 -8.24
CA VAL A 186 18.57 -20.96 -7.21
C VAL A 186 17.42 -20.16 -7.79
N ASP A 187 16.27 -20.81 -7.92
CA ASP A 187 15.05 -20.15 -8.38
C ASP A 187 14.64 -19.00 -7.45
N ALA A 188 14.05 -17.96 -8.03
CA ALA A 188 13.44 -16.92 -7.23
C ALA A 188 12.17 -17.44 -6.55
N TYR A 189 11.84 -16.86 -5.40
CA TYR A 189 10.64 -17.22 -4.67
C TYR A 189 9.87 -15.99 -4.19
N VAL A 190 8.56 -16.18 -4.06
CA VAL A 190 7.64 -15.24 -3.42
C VAL A 190 6.95 -15.90 -2.23
N GLU A 191 6.68 -15.10 -1.21
CA GLU A 191 5.89 -15.52 -0.04
C GLU A 191 4.40 -15.52 -0.38
N ILE A 192 3.60 -16.29 0.36
CA ILE A 192 2.13 -16.32 0.22
C ILE A 192 1.53 -14.91 0.33
N GLY A 193 2.11 -14.06 1.18
CA GLY A 193 1.70 -12.67 1.35
C GLY A 193 1.64 -11.88 0.05
N VAL A 194 2.62 -12.08 -0.85
CA VAL A 194 2.66 -11.39 -2.15
C VAL A 194 1.52 -11.88 -3.05
N ILE A 195 1.22 -13.17 -3.05
CA ILE A 195 0.13 -13.73 -3.84
C ILE A 195 -1.19 -13.11 -3.40
N VAL A 196 -1.45 -13.05 -2.09
CA VAL A 196 -2.64 -12.40 -1.52
C VAL A 196 -2.69 -10.92 -1.92
N ALA A 197 -1.58 -10.20 -1.82
CA ALA A 197 -1.52 -8.78 -2.18
C ALA A 197 -1.80 -8.54 -3.68
N VAL A 198 -1.22 -9.36 -4.57
CA VAL A 198 -1.44 -9.27 -6.02
C VAL A 198 -2.89 -9.60 -6.37
N VAL A 199 -3.48 -10.63 -5.77
CA VAL A 199 -4.90 -10.96 -5.95
C VAL A 199 -5.79 -9.80 -5.54
N ILE A 200 -5.50 -9.14 -4.41
CA ILE A 200 -6.23 -7.96 -3.95
C ILE A 200 -6.09 -6.78 -4.92
N VAL A 201 -4.87 -6.49 -5.39
CA VAL A 201 -4.61 -5.43 -6.37
C VAL A 201 -5.42 -5.68 -7.64
N ILE A 202 -5.42 -6.91 -8.16
CA ILE A 202 -6.19 -7.30 -9.35
C ILE A 202 -7.69 -7.16 -9.10
N ALA A 203 -8.19 -7.70 -7.98
CA ALA A 203 -9.60 -7.64 -7.62
C ALA A 203 -10.10 -6.19 -7.51
N LEU A 204 -9.33 -5.32 -6.83
CA LEU A 204 -9.67 -3.91 -6.68
C LEU A 204 -9.53 -3.13 -7.99
N PHE A 205 -8.56 -3.48 -8.84
CA PHE A 205 -8.46 -2.88 -10.17
C PHE A 205 -9.73 -3.15 -11.00
N PHE A 206 -10.18 -4.41 -11.06
CA PHE A 206 -11.43 -4.75 -11.75
C PHE A 206 -12.64 -4.09 -11.09
N ALA A 207 -12.70 -4.09 -9.76
CA ALA A 207 -13.77 -3.45 -9.01
C ALA A 207 -13.88 -1.96 -9.34
N LEU A 208 -12.78 -1.21 -9.27
CA LEU A 208 -12.77 0.22 -9.54
C LEU A 208 -13.03 0.56 -11.00
N ARG A 209 -12.53 -0.26 -11.93
CA ARG A 209 -12.63 0.02 -13.37
C ARG A 209 -14.01 -0.31 -13.93
N TYR A 210 -14.62 -1.42 -13.52
CA TYR A 210 -15.80 -1.98 -14.21
C TYR A 210 -17.09 -1.92 -13.39
N THR A 211 -17.04 -1.77 -12.06
CA THR A 211 -18.26 -1.82 -11.24
C THR A 211 -18.91 -0.45 -11.02
N LYS A 212 -20.19 -0.47 -10.63
CA LYS A 212 -20.93 0.74 -10.22
C LYS A 212 -20.31 1.39 -8.98
N LEU A 213 -19.86 0.58 -8.02
CA LEU A 213 -19.24 1.05 -6.78
C LEU A 213 -17.98 1.86 -7.06
N GLY A 214 -17.13 1.38 -7.97
CA GLY A 214 -15.94 2.11 -8.40
C GLY A 214 -16.25 3.51 -8.93
N ARG A 215 -17.22 3.60 -9.86
CA ARG A 215 -17.69 4.89 -10.39
C ARG A 215 -18.23 5.82 -9.30
N SER A 216 -18.96 5.26 -8.33
CA SER A 216 -19.45 6.03 -7.17
C SER A 216 -18.32 6.59 -6.31
N PHE A 217 -17.23 5.83 -6.08
CA PHE A 217 -16.08 6.34 -5.30
C PHE A 217 -15.45 7.57 -5.96
N TYR A 218 -15.16 7.50 -7.26
CA TYR A 218 -14.58 8.63 -7.99
C TYR A 218 -15.54 9.83 -8.07
N ALA A 219 -16.84 9.60 -8.29
CA ALA A 219 -17.82 10.67 -8.35
C ALA A 219 -17.95 11.41 -6.99
N VAL A 220 -18.04 10.66 -5.90
CA VAL A 220 -18.13 11.22 -4.54
C VAL A 220 -16.88 11.99 -4.16
N GLY A 221 -15.70 11.49 -4.50
CA GLY A 221 -14.44 12.18 -4.23
C GLY A 221 -14.21 13.43 -5.07
N GLY A 222 -14.73 13.47 -6.31
CA GLY A 222 -14.60 14.66 -7.16
C GLY A 222 -15.49 15.81 -6.67
N ASN A 223 -16.78 15.53 -6.44
CA ASN A 223 -17.70 16.47 -5.81
C ASN A 223 -18.91 15.74 -5.22
N GLY A 224 -18.98 15.68 -3.89
CA GLY A 224 -20.07 14.99 -3.18
C GLY A 224 -21.46 15.57 -3.47
N GLN A 225 -21.59 16.90 -3.65
CA GLN A 225 -22.87 17.54 -3.96
C GLN A 225 -23.34 17.19 -5.38
N SER A 226 -22.43 17.23 -6.36
CA SER A 226 -22.74 16.80 -7.73
C SER A 226 -23.10 15.31 -7.78
N ALA A 227 -22.38 14.46 -7.03
CA ALA A 227 -22.70 13.04 -6.93
C ALA A 227 -24.10 12.80 -6.33
N LEU A 228 -24.48 13.57 -5.32
CA LEU A 228 -25.81 13.50 -4.72
C LEU A 228 -26.92 13.89 -5.71
N MET A 229 -26.71 14.95 -6.49
CA MET A 229 -27.64 15.36 -7.57
C MET A 229 -27.79 14.30 -8.67
N LEU A 230 -26.76 13.47 -8.87
CA LEU A 230 -26.78 12.32 -9.80
C LEU A 230 -27.37 11.05 -9.17
N GLY A 231 -27.96 11.13 -7.97
CA GLY A 231 -28.59 10.02 -7.27
C GLY A 231 -27.62 9.05 -6.58
N ILE A 232 -26.34 9.41 -6.45
CA ILE A 232 -25.35 8.58 -5.76
C ILE A 232 -25.45 8.85 -4.25
N ASN A 233 -25.64 7.79 -3.46
CA ASN A 233 -25.67 7.90 -2.00
C ASN A 233 -24.24 8.12 -1.47
N VAL A 234 -23.91 9.39 -1.20
CA VAL A 234 -22.60 9.83 -0.70
C VAL A 234 -22.23 9.15 0.61
N LYS A 235 -23.17 9.10 1.57
CA LYS A 235 -22.95 8.50 2.91
C LYS A 235 -22.63 7.02 2.79
N LYS A 236 -23.46 6.25 2.08
CA LYS A 236 -23.23 4.81 1.86
C LYS A 236 -21.89 4.56 1.15
N THR A 237 -21.53 5.40 0.19
CA THR A 237 -20.28 5.27 -0.56
C THR A 237 -19.06 5.49 0.32
N ARG A 238 -19.04 6.54 1.14
CA ARG A 238 -17.97 6.78 2.14
C ARG A 238 -17.89 5.66 3.18
N PHE A 239 -19.04 5.17 3.64
CA PHE A 239 -19.10 4.05 4.58
C PHE A 239 -18.45 2.78 4.01
N ILE A 240 -18.79 2.41 2.76
CA ILE A 240 -18.20 1.22 2.12
C ILE A 240 -16.70 1.40 1.91
N ALA A 241 -16.22 2.61 1.60
CA ALA A 241 -14.79 2.88 1.44
C ALA A 241 -14.01 2.59 2.74
N HIS A 242 -14.49 3.09 3.88
CA HIS A 242 -13.87 2.80 5.19
C HIS A 242 -14.04 1.33 5.62
N LEU A 243 -15.17 0.70 5.30
CA LEU A 243 -15.37 -0.73 5.57
C LEU A 243 -14.36 -1.60 4.82
N LEU A 244 -14.17 -1.33 3.52
CA LEU A 244 -13.17 -2.02 2.71
C LEU A 244 -11.74 -1.71 3.18
N CYS A 245 -11.46 -0.47 3.61
CA CYS A 245 -10.17 -0.11 4.18
C CYS A 245 -9.86 -0.91 5.45
N GLY A 246 -10.81 -0.99 6.38
CA GLY A 246 -10.67 -1.80 7.60
C GLY A 246 -10.49 -3.28 7.30
N LEU A 247 -11.26 -3.85 6.37
CA LEU A 247 -11.09 -5.23 5.91
C LEU A 247 -9.68 -5.47 5.36
N LEU A 248 -9.18 -4.58 4.50
CA LEU A 248 -7.85 -4.67 3.92
C LEU A 248 -6.75 -4.45 4.97
N ALA A 249 -6.95 -3.58 5.96
CA ALA A 249 -6.03 -3.44 7.09
C ALA A 249 -5.96 -4.71 7.94
N GLY A 250 -7.08 -5.41 8.12
CA GLY A 250 -7.14 -6.71 8.78
C GLY A 250 -6.35 -7.79 8.02
N ILE A 251 -6.61 -7.92 6.72
CA ILE A 251 -5.89 -8.88 5.85
C ILE A 251 -4.41 -8.51 5.75
N GLY A 252 -4.09 -7.23 5.56
CA GLY A 252 -2.72 -6.71 5.51
C GLY A 252 -1.97 -6.93 6.83
N GLY A 253 -2.65 -6.79 7.96
CA GLY A 253 -2.12 -7.12 9.28
C GLY A 253 -1.80 -8.61 9.43
N TYR A 254 -2.64 -9.49 8.91
CA TYR A 254 -2.35 -10.94 8.91
C TYR A 254 -1.19 -11.30 7.98
N VAL A 255 -1.09 -10.66 6.82
CA VAL A 255 0.04 -10.82 5.90
C VAL A 255 1.34 -10.30 6.52
N TYR A 256 1.28 -9.17 7.25
CA TYR A 256 2.42 -8.67 8.02
C TYR A 256 2.85 -9.66 9.09
N PHE A 257 1.88 -10.21 9.82
CA PHE A 257 2.09 -11.22 10.84
C PHE A 257 2.71 -12.50 10.25
N LEU A 258 2.29 -12.95 9.07
CA LEU A 258 2.93 -14.06 8.35
C LEU A 258 4.39 -13.75 8.00
N HIS A 259 4.68 -12.55 7.52
CA HIS A 259 6.04 -12.15 7.14
C HIS A 259 6.99 -12.13 8.35
N VAL A 260 6.58 -11.49 9.45
CA VAL A 260 7.43 -11.34 10.64
C VAL A 260 7.42 -12.63 11.50
N GLY A 261 6.27 -13.27 11.66
CA GLY A 261 6.07 -14.48 12.48
C GLY A 261 6.11 -14.24 13.99
N SER A 262 5.84 -13.01 14.43
CA SER A 262 5.87 -12.64 15.84
C SER A 262 4.79 -11.63 16.18
N GLY A 263 4.39 -11.58 17.45
CA GLY A 263 3.52 -10.54 17.99
C GLY A 263 4.34 -9.54 18.81
N ALA A 264 4.27 -8.25 18.49
CA ALA A 264 4.88 -7.18 19.26
C ALA A 264 4.05 -5.89 19.21
N PRO A 265 3.96 -5.09 20.29
CA PRO A 265 3.21 -3.84 20.25
C PRO A 265 3.77 -2.78 19.28
N SER A 266 5.07 -2.88 18.97
CA SER A 266 5.78 -1.98 18.05
C SER A 266 5.60 -2.34 16.57
N HIS A 267 4.95 -3.47 16.25
CA HIS A 267 4.75 -3.91 14.87
C HIS A 267 3.98 -2.90 14.03
N ALA A 268 4.26 -2.86 12.73
CA ALA A 268 3.60 -1.96 11.77
C ALA A 268 3.62 -0.46 12.16
N THR A 269 4.58 -0.01 12.99
CA THR A 269 4.72 1.42 13.33
C THR A 269 5.08 2.22 12.10
N GLY A 270 4.34 3.31 11.83
CA GLY A 270 4.54 4.13 10.65
C GLY A 270 4.01 3.51 9.35
N MET A 271 3.39 2.32 9.40
CA MET A 271 2.76 1.71 8.23
C MET A 271 1.65 2.61 7.68
N GLU A 272 0.91 3.30 8.53
CA GLU A 272 -0.10 4.29 8.16
C GLU A 272 0.46 5.44 7.33
N MET A 273 1.58 6.04 7.75
CA MET A 273 2.22 7.13 7.01
C MET A 273 2.80 6.63 5.69
N ASN A 274 3.46 5.46 5.72
CA ASN A 274 3.98 4.82 4.51
C ASN A 274 2.86 4.45 3.53
N ALA A 275 1.69 4.06 4.01
CA ALA A 275 0.55 3.70 3.18
C ALA A 275 -0.05 4.92 2.48
N ILE A 276 -0.17 6.04 3.20
CA ILE A 276 -0.59 7.34 2.64
C ILE A 276 0.44 7.81 1.60
N ALA A 277 1.73 7.83 1.96
CA ALA A 277 2.82 8.25 1.08
C ALA A 277 2.82 7.41 -0.21
N SER A 278 2.76 6.08 -0.10
CA SER A 278 2.73 5.17 -1.24
C SER A 278 1.52 5.39 -2.14
N SER A 279 0.35 5.68 -1.58
CA SER A 279 -0.86 5.99 -2.36
C SER A 279 -0.73 7.31 -3.11
N ILE A 280 -0.11 8.32 -2.50
CA ILE A 280 0.14 9.64 -3.11
C ILE A 280 1.20 9.56 -4.22
N ILE A 281 2.32 8.90 -3.95
CA ILE A 281 3.37 8.58 -4.93
C ILE A 281 2.77 7.79 -6.09
N GLY A 282 1.82 6.90 -5.78
CA GLY A 282 1.02 6.14 -6.73
C GLY A 282 0.03 6.96 -7.57
N GLY A 283 -0.13 8.26 -7.28
CA GLY A 283 -1.01 9.15 -8.04
C GLY A 283 -2.44 9.28 -7.50
N THR A 284 -2.69 8.87 -6.27
CA THR A 284 -3.98 9.11 -5.60
C THR A 284 -3.94 10.46 -4.89
N LEU A 285 -4.89 11.35 -5.18
CA LEU A 285 -4.94 12.68 -4.59
C LEU A 285 -5.67 12.66 -3.24
N LEU A 286 -5.15 13.42 -2.26
CA LEU A 286 -5.80 13.63 -0.96
C LEU A 286 -7.14 14.38 -1.08
N THR A 287 -7.32 15.17 -2.15
CA THR A 287 -8.56 15.90 -2.43
C THR A 287 -9.70 14.98 -2.87
N GLY A 288 -9.41 13.73 -3.24
CA GLY A 288 -10.39 12.79 -3.80
C GLY A 288 -10.58 12.91 -5.31
N GLY A 289 -11.36 11.97 -5.85
CA GLY A 289 -11.79 11.94 -7.25
C GLY A 289 -10.75 11.45 -8.26
N VAL A 290 -9.48 11.32 -7.85
CA VAL A 290 -8.37 10.89 -8.72
C VAL A 290 -7.50 9.86 -7.99
N GLY A 291 -7.29 8.70 -8.63
CA GLY A 291 -6.38 7.66 -8.13
C GLY A 291 -6.48 6.36 -8.91
N ASN A 292 -5.48 5.49 -8.80
CA ASN A 292 -5.47 4.17 -9.44
C ASN A 292 -4.68 3.16 -8.58
N ILE A 293 -5.25 1.99 -8.35
CA ILE A 293 -4.65 0.92 -7.53
C ILE A 293 -3.36 0.38 -8.15
N ILE A 294 -3.24 0.34 -9.48
CA ILE A 294 -1.97 0.00 -10.14
C ILE A 294 -0.91 1.04 -9.80
N GLY A 295 -1.30 2.32 -9.73
CA GLY A 295 -0.41 3.39 -9.33
C GLY A 295 0.07 3.19 -7.89
N THR A 296 -0.85 2.86 -6.98
CA THR A 296 -0.52 2.49 -5.59
C THR A 296 0.48 1.34 -5.50
N PHE A 297 0.33 0.29 -6.33
CA PHE A 297 1.30 -0.79 -6.40
C PHE A 297 2.73 -0.28 -6.71
N PHE A 298 2.87 0.53 -7.76
CA PHE A 298 4.16 1.12 -8.11
C PHE A 298 4.63 2.17 -7.09
N GLY A 299 3.72 2.83 -6.38
CA GLY A 299 4.04 3.75 -5.29
C GLY A 299 4.69 3.06 -4.10
N VAL A 300 4.14 1.91 -3.67
CA VAL A 300 4.72 1.07 -2.60
C VAL A 300 6.09 0.53 -3.03
N MET A 301 6.18 0.03 -4.26
CA MET A 301 7.44 -0.44 -4.83
C MET A 301 8.48 0.68 -4.92
N SER A 302 8.06 1.91 -5.26
CA SER A 302 8.94 3.07 -5.31
C SER A 302 9.46 3.42 -3.91
N LEU A 303 8.57 3.55 -2.92
CA LEU A 303 8.95 3.86 -1.55
C LEU A 303 9.95 2.82 -1.01
N SER A 304 9.69 1.53 -1.22
CA SER A 304 10.61 0.50 -0.74
C SER A 304 11.90 0.42 -1.53
N THR A 305 11.89 0.69 -2.84
CA THR A 305 13.12 0.78 -3.63
C THR A 305 14.00 1.94 -3.12
N ILE A 306 13.42 3.09 -2.78
CA ILE A 306 14.14 4.21 -2.16
C ILE A 306 14.80 3.76 -0.86
N GLN A 307 14.06 3.09 0.02
CA GLN A 307 14.60 2.57 1.28
C GLN A 307 15.75 1.59 1.05
N ASN A 308 15.60 0.65 0.10
CA ASN A 308 16.65 -0.32 -0.23
C ASN A 308 17.90 0.33 -0.84
N ILE A 309 17.75 1.37 -1.67
CA ILE A 309 18.88 2.14 -2.22
C ILE A 309 19.65 2.81 -1.08
N VAL A 310 18.94 3.46 -0.16
CA VAL A 310 19.53 4.16 0.99
C VAL A 310 20.27 3.18 1.90
N SER A 311 19.66 2.04 2.22
CA SER A 311 20.32 0.98 3.02
C SER A 311 21.53 0.39 2.30
N SER A 312 21.48 0.24 0.98
CA SER A 312 22.62 -0.29 0.19
C SER A 312 23.78 0.70 0.10
N ALA A 313 23.51 2.01 0.22
CA ALA A 313 24.53 3.05 0.21
C ALA A 313 25.34 3.13 1.52
N GLY A 314 25.10 2.25 2.50
CA GLY A 314 25.83 2.21 3.76
C GLY A 314 25.49 3.36 4.72
N LEU A 315 24.33 4.01 4.53
CA LEU A 315 23.81 5.03 5.44
C LEU A 315 23.13 4.38 6.65
N ASP A 316 23.87 3.52 7.34
CA ASP A 316 23.35 2.59 8.35
C ASP A 316 22.82 3.29 9.61
N GLN A 317 23.19 4.56 9.80
CA GLN A 317 22.66 5.38 10.89
C GLN A 317 21.20 5.76 10.61
N ALA A 318 20.31 5.42 11.55
CA ALA A 318 18.86 5.58 11.41
C ALA A 318 18.44 7.01 11.01
N TRP A 319 19.13 8.05 11.52
CA TRP A 319 18.85 9.44 11.15
C TRP A 319 19.16 9.75 9.68
N TRP A 320 20.27 9.24 9.14
CA TRP A 320 20.66 9.49 7.74
C TRP A 320 19.74 8.72 6.80
N THR A 321 19.34 7.50 7.16
CA THR A 321 18.35 6.74 6.40
C THR A 321 17.03 7.50 6.29
N GLY A 322 16.48 7.98 7.41
CA GLY A 322 15.22 8.73 7.41
C GLY A 322 15.29 10.03 6.58
N ILE A 323 16.37 10.81 6.76
CA ILE A 323 16.56 12.09 6.05
C ILE A 323 16.68 11.86 4.53
N THR A 324 17.46 10.87 4.11
CA THR A 324 17.66 10.60 2.67
C THR A 324 16.41 10.04 2.01
N VAL A 325 15.69 9.13 2.68
CA VAL A 325 14.36 8.67 2.21
C VAL A 325 13.41 9.86 2.04
N ALA A 326 13.32 10.74 3.05
CA ALA A 326 12.48 11.93 2.98
C ALA A 326 12.88 12.90 1.84
N ALA A 327 14.19 13.11 1.64
CA ALA A 327 14.70 13.95 0.56
C ALA A 327 14.39 13.38 -0.83
N MET A 328 14.59 12.08 -1.04
CA MET A 328 14.27 11.40 -2.30
C MET A 328 12.76 11.41 -2.58
N LEU A 329 11.94 11.21 -1.56
CA LEU A 329 10.48 11.32 -1.68
C LEU A 329 10.03 12.74 -2.02
N CYS A 330 10.60 13.74 -1.37
CA CYS A 330 10.33 15.14 -1.68
C CYS A 330 10.69 15.46 -3.15
N LEU A 331 11.87 15.02 -3.60
CA LEU A 331 12.28 15.18 -5.00
C LEU A 331 11.29 14.52 -5.96
N PHE A 332 10.86 13.29 -5.68
CA PHE A 332 9.87 12.58 -6.48
C PHE A 332 8.55 13.37 -6.58
N LEU A 333 8.02 13.83 -5.45
CA LEU A 333 6.77 14.60 -5.39
C LEU A 333 6.89 15.97 -6.07
N VAL A 334 8.05 16.63 -5.97
CA VAL A 334 8.32 17.89 -6.68
C VAL A 334 8.35 17.65 -8.19
N ILE A 335 9.00 16.60 -8.67
CA ILE A 335 9.00 16.24 -10.10
C ILE A 335 7.57 15.99 -10.58
N GLN A 336 6.79 15.20 -9.84
CA GLN A 336 5.39 14.89 -10.17
C GLN A 336 4.52 16.15 -10.20
N SER A 337 4.64 17.02 -9.18
CA SER A 337 3.86 18.26 -9.08
C SER A 337 4.21 19.29 -10.16
N VAL A 338 5.50 19.45 -10.50
CA VAL A 338 5.94 20.34 -11.60
C VAL A 338 5.39 19.87 -12.95
N ILE A 339 5.39 18.57 -13.22
CA ILE A 339 4.84 18.02 -14.46
C ILE A 339 3.32 18.25 -14.53
N MET A 340 2.59 18.05 -13.43
CA MET A 340 1.16 18.38 -13.35
C MET A 340 0.88 19.87 -13.57
N ALA A 341 1.63 20.75 -12.91
CA ALA A 341 1.47 22.20 -13.04
C ALA A 341 1.69 22.67 -14.49
N ARG A 342 2.66 22.08 -15.20
CA ARG A 342 2.91 22.37 -16.62
C ARG A 342 1.73 21.95 -17.52
N LYS A 343 1.01 20.89 -17.20
CA LYS A 343 -0.24 20.52 -17.90
C LYS A 343 -1.34 21.54 -17.63
N SER A 344 -1.53 21.92 -16.36
CA SER A 344 -2.56 22.90 -15.98
C SER A 344 -2.37 24.26 -16.66
N LYS A 345 -1.12 24.71 -16.86
CA LYS A 345 -0.81 25.98 -17.53
C LYS A 345 -0.94 25.90 -19.07
N SER A 346 -1.11 24.71 -19.62
CA SER A 346 -1.31 24.47 -21.06
C SER A 346 -2.80 24.35 -21.45
N ASN A 347 -3.70 24.37 -20.47
CA ASN A 347 -5.15 24.50 -20.62
C ASN A 347 -5.56 25.96 -20.40
#